data_AF-D5ETF5-F1
#
_entry.id   AF-D5ETF5-F1
#
_cell.length_a   1.000
_cell.length_b   1.000
_cell.length_c   1.000
_cell.angle_alpha   90.00
_cell.angle_beta   90.00
_cell.angle_gamma   90.00
#
_symmetry.space_group_name_H-M   'P 1'
#
loop_
_entity.id
_entity.type
_entity.pdbx_description
1 polymer ?
#
loop_
_entity_poly.entity_id
_entity_poly.type
_entity_poly.pdbx_seq_one_letter_code
_entity_poly.pdbx_strand_id
1 'polypeptide(L)'
;MKITYRISELVPYINWVYYYFAWQVKEEAEKQRMHAEALAKLQELDAQYQMHAVFELFDARSQDDDIEIYRTQLCPDCGVKHPVRVATIPCLRQQQGNPPFMCLADFISPKASKLGLFATTVDIGLETDFDGDVYQKMLTQLLADRLAEAAAERLHEQVRKEYWGYAKDENLSIEDMLVEKFQGIRPAVGYPSLPDTSLNFLLDEILDMKQIGIRLTESGAMKPHASVSGMMISNPKARYFAIGKIGEDQLQDYARRRAVPAEVLRKWLNV
;
A
#
# COMPACT_ATOMS: atom_id res chain seq x y z
N MET A 1 12.42 -7.93 -1.59
CA MET A 1 12.78 -8.55 -0.30
C MET A 1 11.50 -8.97 0.40
N LYS A 2 11.51 -10.11 1.11
CA LYS A 2 10.38 -10.61 1.88
C LYS A 2 10.63 -10.44 3.38
N ILE A 3 9.58 -10.09 4.12
CA ILE A 3 9.59 -10.00 5.58
C ILE A 3 8.34 -10.72 6.09
N THR A 4 8.46 -11.39 7.22
CA THR A 4 7.35 -11.99 7.94
C THR A 4 7.31 -11.39 9.33
N TYR A 5 6.12 -11.04 9.80
CA TYR A 5 5.89 -10.47 11.12
C TYR A 5 4.98 -11.39 11.93
N ARG A 6 5.28 -11.52 13.22
CA ARG A 6 4.28 -11.99 14.18
C ARG A 6 3.21 -10.92 14.37
N ILE A 7 1.98 -11.34 14.64
CA ILE A 7 0.86 -10.46 14.97
C ILE A 7 1.23 -9.57 16.16
N SER A 8 1.89 -10.13 17.17
CA SER A 8 2.33 -9.38 18.37
C SER A 8 3.26 -8.20 18.06
N GLU A 9 4.05 -8.26 16.99
CA GLU A 9 4.91 -7.16 16.55
C GLU A 9 4.13 -6.01 15.89
N LEU A 10 2.92 -6.30 15.41
CA LEU A 10 2.07 -5.37 14.67
C LEU A 10 0.98 -4.75 15.53
N VAL A 11 0.62 -5.36 16.66
CA VAL A 11 -0.39 -4.82 17.60
C VAL A 11 -0.17 -3.34 17.92
N PRO A 12 1.06 -2.85 18.19
CA PRO A 12 1.28 -1.43 18.43
C PRO A 12 0.92 -0.53 17.24
N TYR A 13 1.05 -1.02 16.01
CA TYR A 13 0.81 -0.26 14.78
C TYR A 13 -0.68 -0.29 14.34
N ILE A 14 -1.55 -0.96 15.09
CA ILE A 14 -2.98 -0.98 14.78
C ILE A 14 -3.60 0.38 15.09
N ASN A 15 -4.18 1.00 14.06
CA ASN A 15 -5.05 2.16 14.25
C ASN A 15 -6.47 1.71 14.65
N TRP A 16 -6.71 1.69 15.96
CA TRP A 16 -7.97 1.25 16.56
C TRP A 16 -9.18 2.13 16.23
N VAL A 17 -8.98 3.39 15.81
CA VAL A 17 -10.09 4.28 15.44
C VAL A 17 -10.93 3.67 14.32
N TYR A 18 -10.27 3.09 13.32
CA TYR A 18 -10.95 2.44 12.20
C TYR A 18 -11.60 1.10 12.59
N TYR A 19 -11.02 0.39 13.56
CA TYR A 19 -11.65 -0.82 14.11
C TYR A 19 -12.99 -0.49 14.76
N TYR A 20 -13.03 0.52 15.65
CA TYR A 20 -14.28 0.93 16.29
C TYR A 20 -15.29 1.52 15.29
N PHE A 21 -14.79 2.23 14.27
CA PHE A 21 -15.64 2.76 13.20
C PHE A 21 -16.32 1.64 12.42
N ALA A 22 -15.60 0.57 12.07
CA ALA A 22 -16.17 -0.58 11.37
C ALA A 22 -17.27 -1.28 12.19
N TRP A 23 -17.11 -1.33 13.52
CA TRP A 23 -18.12 -1.82 14.46
C TRP A 23 -19.24 -0.80 14.79
N GLN A 24 -19.14 0.43 14.30
CA GLN A 24 -20.08 1.54 14.60
C GLN A 24 -20.22 1.87 16.09
N VAL A 25 -19.18 1.59 16.88
CA VAL A 25 -19.19 1.76 18.34
C VAL A 25 -18.91 3.22 18.70
N LYS A 26 -19.79 3.82 19.50
CA LYS A 26 -19.65 5.21 19.95
C LYS A 26 -19.23 5.31 21.42
N GLU A 27 -19.82 4.46 22.26
CA GLU A 27 -19.66 4.50 23.72
C GLU A 27 -18.27 4.04 24.15
N GLU A 28 -17.64 4.81 25.05
CA GLU A 28 -16.25 4.57 25.42
C GLU A 28 -16.05 3.27 26.23
N ALA A 29 -17.00 2.94 27.11
CA ALA A 29 -16.99 1.69 27.87
C ALA A 29 -17.07 0.46 26.94
N GLU A 30 -17.82 0.57 25.83
CA GLU A 30 -17.93 -0.51 24.85
C GLU A 30 -16.64 -0.66 24.04
N LYS A 31 -16.00 0.47 23.64
CA LYS A 31 -14.68 0.42 22.99
C LYS A 31 -13.66 -0.28 23.87
N GLN A 32 -13.61 0.04 25.17
CA GLN A 32 -12.67 -0.62 26.11
C GLN A 32 -12.91 -2.13 26.19
N ARG A 33 -14.16 -2.56 26.27
CA ARG A 33 -14.52 -4.00 26.27
C ARG A 33 -14.07 -4.69 24.99
N MET A 34 -14.39 -4.10 23.84
CA MET A 34 -14.05 -4.67 22.53
C MET A 34 -12.56 -4.63 22.24
N HIS A 35 -11.84 -3.64 22.78
CA HIS A 35 -10.40 -3.57 22.70
C HIS A 35 -9.76 -4.73 23.45
N ALA A 36 -10.20 -4.98 24.69
CA ALA A 36 -9.70 -6.11 25.48
C ALA A 36 -9.98 -7.46 24.80
N GLU A 37 -11.17 -7.63 24.24
CA GLU A 37 -11.55 -8.81 23.45
C GLU A 37 -10.68 -8.97 22.19
N ALA A 38 -10.49 -7.89 21.43
CA ALA A 38 -9.64 -7.88 20.25
C ALA A 38 -8.19 -8.24 20.59
N LEU A 39 -7.62 -7.70 21.68
CA LEU A 39 -6.28 -8.02 22.12
C LEU A 39 -6.13 -9.49 22.50
N ALA A 40 -7.10 -10.04 23.25
CA ALA A 40 -7.12 -11.46 23.59
C ALA A 40 -7.18 -12.33 22.33
N LYS A 41 -8.02 -11.94 21.35
CA LYS A 41 -8.11 -12.65 20.08
C LYS A 41 -6.81 -12.57 19.27
N LEU A 42 -6.20 -11.39 19.17
CA LEU A 42 -4.91 -11.22 18.48
C LEU A 42 -3.81 -12.09 19.11
N GLN A 43 -3.79 -12.23 20.43
CA GLN A 43 -2.85 -13.11 21.11
C GLN A 43 -3.09 -14.60 20.79
N GLU A 44 -4.35 -15.04 20.71
CA GLU A 44 -4.71 -16.39 20.26
C GLU A 44 -4.22 -16.64 18.82
N LEU A 45 -4.46 -15.67 17.93
CA LEU A 45 -4.12 -15.76 16.52
C LEU A 45 -2.59 -15.77 16.27
N ASP A 46 -1.79 -15.07 17.10
CA ASP A 46 -0.32 -14.96 16.97
C ASP A 46 0.40 -16.32 16.99
N ALA A 47 -0.22 -17.34 17.59
CA ALA A 47 0.33 -18.69 17.64
C ALA A 47 0.17 -19.46 16.31
N GLN A 48 -0.74 -19.03 15.43
CA GLN A 48 -1.16 -19.78 14.25
C GLN A 48 -0.96 -19.03 12.94
N TYR A 49 -1.04 -17.70 12.97
CA TYR A 49 -1.03 -16.86 11.78
C TYR A 49 0.07 -15.80 11.84
N GLN A 50 0.57 -15.43 10.67
CA GLN A 50 1.59 -14.42 10.48
C GLN A 50 1.16 -13.43 9.40
N MET A 51 1.82 -12.28 9.39
CA MET A 51 1.70 -11.31 8.31
C MET A 51 2.93 -11.37 7.43
N HIS A 52 2.75 -11.26 6.12
CA HIS A 52 3.82 -11.28 5.13
C HIS A 52 3.90 -9.94 4.42
N ALA A 53 5.11 -9.54 4.09
CA ALA A 53 5.39 -8.35 3.33
C ALA A 53 6.42 -8.62 2.25
N VAL A 54 6.26 -7.98 1.10
CA VAL A 54 7.26 -7.89 0.05
C VAL A 54 7.43 -6.45 -0.34
N PHE A 55 8.67 -6.02 -0.54
CA PHE A 55 8.94 -4.71 -1.13
C PHE A 55 10.24 -4.69 -1.93
N GLU A 56 10.38 -3.69 -2.78
CA GLU A 56 11.61 -3.43 -3.51
C GLU A 56 11.81 -1.92 -3.67
N LEU A 57 13.07 -1.48 -3.66
CA LEU A 57 13.46 -0.09 -3.92
C LEU A 57 14.06 -0.01 -5.32
N PHE A 58 13.56 0.94 -6.10
CA PHE A 58 13.97 1.19 -7.48
C PHE A 58 14.61 2.56 -7.59
N ASP A 59 15.56 2.69 -8.51
CA ASP A 59 15.86 4.02 -9.05
C ASP A 59 14.66 4.47 -9.89
N ALA A 60 14.27 5.74 -9.78
CA ALA A 60 13.07 6.25 -10.40
C ALA A 60 13.26 7.65 -10.96
N ARG A 61 12.51 7.97 -12.02
CA ARG A 61 12.39 9.33 -12.55
C ARG A 61 10.96 9.60 -12.99
N SER A 62 10.52 10.84 -12.86
CA SER A 62 9.25 11.27 -13.43
C SER A 62 9.41 11.62 -14.91
N GLN A 63 8.37 11.33 -15.68
CA GLN A 63 8.19 11.84 -17.03
C GLN A 63 6.74 12.27 -17.18
N ASP A 64 6.50 13.58 -17.21
CA ASP A 64 5.16 14.15 -17.16
C ASP A 64 4.34 13.63 -15.95
N ASP A 65 3.24 12.90 -16.20
CA ASP A 65 2.39 12.30 -15.18
C ASP A 65 2.77 10.84 -14.83
N ASP A 66 3.92 10.36 -15.32
CA ASP A 66 4.36 8.97 -15.14
C ASP A 66 5.60 8.87 -14.25
N ILE A 67 5.76 7.71 -13.62
CA ILE A 67 6.96 7.34 -12.88
C ILE A 67 7.62 6.15 -13.57
N GLU A 68 8.81 6.36 -14.13
CA GLU A 68 9.63 5.29 -14.68
C GLU A 68 10.53 4.71 -13.58
N ILE A 69 10.58 3.38 -13.49
CA ILE A 69 11.41 2.67 -12.50
C ILE A 69 12.46 1.78 -13.17
N TYR A 70 13.62 1.66 -12.51
CA TYR A 70 14.81 1.00 -13.05
C TYR A 70 15.39 0.01 -12.06
N ARG A 71 15.87 -1.12 -12.59
CA ARG A 71 16.75 -2.07 -11.90
C ARG A 71 18.14 -1.94 -12.47
N THR A 72 19.14 -1.99 -11.59
CA THR A 72 20.53 -2.15 -12.05
C THR A 72 20.73 -3.61 -12.47
N GLN A 73 21.05 -3.84 -13.74
CA GLN A 73 21.32 -5.16 -14.28
C GLN A 73 22.74 -5.23 -14.84
N LEU A 74 23.33 -6.43 -14.80
CA LEU A 74 24.63 -6.71 -15.42
C LEU A 74 24.41 -6.97 -16.91
N CYS A 75 25.02 -6.17 -17.79
CA CYS A 75 25.02 -6.45 -19.21
C CYS A 75 25.79 -7.76 -19.48
N PRO A 76 25.18 -8.79 -20.09
CA PRO A 76 25.86 -10.05 -20.37
C PRO A 76 27.07 -9.90 -21.30
N ASP A 77 27.02 -8.94 -22.23
CA ASP A 77 28.03 -8.78 -23.28
C ASP A 77 29.29 -8.06 -22.80
N CYS A 78 29.13 -7.01 -21.97
CA CYS A 78 30.25 -6.18 -21.52
C CYS A 78 30.57 -6.29 -20.02
N GLY A 79 29.75 -6.99 -19.23
CA GLY A 79 29.95 -7.16 -17.79
C GLY A 79 29.79 -5.87 -16.99
N VAL A 80 29.25 -4.80 -17.59
CA VAL A 80 29.02 -3.51 -16.92
C VAL A 80 27.59 -3.46 -16.38
N LYS A 81 27.44 -2.98 -15.15
CA LYS A 81 26.12 -2.71 -14.55
C LYS A 81 25.54 -1.44 -15.14
N HIS A 82 24.31 -1.50 -15.61
CA HIS A 82 23.59 -0.33 -16.12
C HIS A 82 22.11 -0.37 -15.70
N PRO A 83 21.46 0.79 -15.59
CA PRO A 83 20.03 0.85 -15.30
C PRO A 83 19.24 0.32 -16.50
N VAL A 84 18.30 -0.57 -16.23
CA VAL A 84 17.32 -1.09 -17.19
C VAL A 84 15.93 -0.71 -16.69
N ARG A 85 15.13 -0.06 -17.55
CA ARG A 85 13.75 0.31 -17.21
C ARG A 85 12.94 -0.96 -17.02
N VAL A 86 12.32 -1.10 -15.85
CA VAL A 86 11.50 -2.26 -15.48
C VAL A 86 10.05 -2.02 -15.86
N ALA A 87 9.54 -0.84 -15.54
CA ALA A 87 8.16 -0.46 -15.81
C ALA A 87 8.02 1.07 -15.85
N THR A 88 6.88 1.50 -16.36
CA THR A 88 6.36 2.85 -16.21
C THR A 88 5.05 2.73 -15.43
N ILE A 89 4.89 3.55 -14.39
CA ILE A 89 3.69 3.61 -13.55
C ILE A 89 2.96 4.92 -13.88
N PRO A 90 1.88 4.85 -14.68
CA PRO A 90 1.07 6.02 -14.97
C PRO A 90 0.35 6.52 -13.73
N CYS A 91 0.43 7.82 -13.46
CA CYS A 91 -0.35 8.49 -12.43
C CYS A 91 -1.47 9.35 -13.04
N LEU A 92 -2.45 9.66 -12.20
CA LEU A 92 -3.52 10.62 -12.48
C LEU A 92 -3.16 11.97 -11.86
N ARG A 93 -3.72 13.04 -12.42
CA ARG A 93 -3.57 14.41 -11.93
C ARG A 93 -4.94 15.00 -11.60
N GLN A 94 -5.04 15.71 -10.49
CA GLN A 94 -6.26 16.44 -10.14
C GLN A 94 -6.71 17.37 -11.28
N GLN A 95 -8.00 17.46 -11.53
CA GLN A 95 -8.58 18.42 -12.49
C GLN A 95 -9.65 19.32 -11.86
N GLN A 96 -9.83 19.22 -10.54
CA GLN A 96 -10.78 20.01 -9.76
C GLN A 96 -10.12 20.57 -8.50
N GLY A 97 -10.74 21.60 -7.92
CA GLY A 97 -10.25 22.29 -6.73
C GLY A 97 -9.33 23.46 -7.06
N ASN A 98 -8.51 23.86 -6.10
CA ASN A 98 -7.59 24.99 -6.25
C ASN A 98 -6.20 24.50 -6.68
N PRO A 99 -5.53 25.20 -7.59
CA PRO A 99 -4.16 24.87 -7.96
C PRO A 99 -3.21 25.03 -6.75
N PRO A 100 -2.09 24.28 -6.71
CA PRO A 100 -1.60 23.40 -7.77
C PRO A 100 -2.36 22.06 -7.85
N PHE A 101 -2.65 21.61 -9.08
CA PHE A 101 -3.24 20.30 -9.34
C PHE A 101 -2.21 19.19 -9.18
N MET A 102 -2.38 18.36 -8.14
CA MET A 102 -1.36 17.40 -7.74
C MET A 102 -1.41 16.11 -8.56
N CYS A 103 -0.23 15.55 -8.79
CA CYS A 103 0.02 14.21 -9.32
C CYS A 103 1.12 13.54 -8.46
N LEU A 104 1.06 12.22 -8.25
CA LEU A 104 2.09 11.52 -7.47
C LEU A 104 3.47 11.59 -8.13
N ALA A 105 3.51 11.66 -9.46
CA ALA A 105 4.76 11.84 -10.22
C ALA A 105 5.49 13.15 -9.88
N ASP A 106 4.76 14.19 -9.42
CA ASP A 106 5.35 15.48 -9.02
C ASP A 106 6.33 15.35 -7.83
N PHE A 107 6.22 14.26 -7.06
CA PHE A 107 7.11 13.99 -5.93
C PHE A 107 8.37 13.21 -6.30
N ILE A 108 8.48 12.79 -7.55
CA ILE A 108 9.65 12.08 -8.09
C ILE A 108 10.45 13.06 -8.95
N SER A 109 11.77 13.12 -8.72
CA SER A 109 12.67 13.96 -9.52
C SER A 109 12.75 13.44 -10.96
N PRO A 110 12.69 14.30 -11.99
CA PRO A 110 12.84 13.88 -13.38
C PRO A 110 14.27 13.48 -13.75
N LYS A 111 15.26 13.78 -12.88
CA LYS A 111 16.67 13.44 -13.09
C LYS A 111 17.04 12.12 -12.44
N ALA A 112 16.80 12.01 -11.14
CA ALA A 112 17.15 10.86 -10.33
C ALA A 112 16.42 10.95 -8.98
N SER A 113 15.68 9.90 -8.65
CA SER A 113 15.01 9.67 -7.38
C SER A 113 15.04 8.17 -7.08
N LYS A 114 14.42 7.77 -5.98
CA LYS A 114 14.03 6.40 -5.73
C LYS A 114 12.53 6.29 -5.52
N LEU A 115 12.00 5.09 -5.73
CA LEU A 115 10.62 4.70 -5.43
C LEU A 115 10.64 3.35 -4.73
N GLY A 116 9.88 3.20 -3.64
CA GLY A 116 9.58 1.88 -3.09
C GLY A 116 8.26 1.36 -3.65
N LEU A 117 8.19 0.07 -3.97
CA LEU A 117 6.92 -0.64 -4.20
C LEU A 117 6.77 -1.70 -3.14
N PHE A 118 5.55 -1.91 -2.64
CA PHE A 118 5.29 -2.88 -1.59
C PHE A 118 3.95 -3.60 -1.73
N ALA A 119 3.86 -4.76 -1.09
CA ALA A 119 2.61 -5.41 -0.72
C ALA A 119 2.72 -6.08 0.66
N THR A 120 1.65 -6.09 1.43
CA THR A 120 1.48 -6.79 2.69
C THR A 120 0.21 -7.64 2.64
N THR A 121 0.19 -8.75 3.35
CA THR A 121 -0.97 -9.63 3.46
C THR A 121 -0.92 -10.48 4.71
N VAL A 122 -2.06 -11.04 5.09
CA VAL A 122 -2.16 -12.04 6.14
C VAL A 122 -2.05 -13.46 5.60
N ASP A 123 -1.79 -14.44 6.45
CA ASP A 123 -2.07 -15.83 6.10
C ASP A 123 -3.56 -16.02 5.74
N ILE A 124 -3.82 -16.66 4.60
CA ILE A 124 -5.20 -16.86 4.08
C ILE A 124 -6.13 -17.56 5.08
N GLY A 125 -5.59 -18.41 5.95
CA GLY A 125 -6.34 -19.09 6.99
C GLY A 125 -7.07 -18.14 7.94
N LEU A 126 -6.52 -16.95 8.19
CA LEU A 126 -7.18 -15.97 9.06
C LEU A 126 -8.54 -15.49 8.51
N GLU A 127 -8.73 -15.54 7.19
CA GLU A 127 -9.99 -15.19 6.54
C GLU A 127 -10.94 -16.38 6.36
N THR A 128 -10.43 -17.62 6.38
CA THR A 128 -11.20 -18.81 6.01
C THR A 128 -11.53 -19.74 7.17
N ASP A 129 -10.73 -19.75 8.23
CA ASP A 129 -10.82 -20.79 9.27
C ASP A 129 -11.96 -20.55 10.28
N PHE A 130 -12.58 -19.36 10.24
CA PHE A 130 -13.63 -18.93 11.18
C PHE A 130 -15.04 -18.93 10.56
N ASP A 131 -15.23 -19.55 9.38
CA ASP A 131 -16.51 -19.56 8.66
C ASP A 131 -17.68 -20.22 9.40
N GLY A 132 -17.40 -21.00 10.45
CA GLY A 132 -18.40 -21.70 11.26
C GLY A 132 -19.16 -20.83 12.28
N ASP A 133 -18.67 -19.63 12.58
CA ASP A 133 -19.29 -18.70 13.55
C ASP A 133 -19.28 -17.28 12.96
N VAL A 134 -20.47 -16.70 12.78
CA VAL A 134 -20.65 -15.39 12.15
C VAL A 134 -19.93 -14.28 12.92
N TYR A 135 -19.95 -14.32 14.25
CA TYR A 135 -19.30 -13.32 15.08
C TYR A 135 -17.78 -13.46 15.01
N GLN A 136 -17.27 -14.69 15.16
CA GLN A 136 -15.82 -14.93 15.05
C GLN A 136 -15.29 -14.57 13.68
N LYS A 137 -16.00 -14.93 12.60
CA LYS A 137 -15.67 -14.54 11.23
C LYS A 137 -15.57 -13.03 11.08
N MET A 138 -16.56 -12.29 11.56
CA MET A 138 -16.57 -10.84 11.44
C MET A 138 -15.46 -10.20 12.27
N LEU A 139 -15.21 -10.70 13.48
CA LEU A 139 -14.13 -10.25 14.34
C LEU A 139 -12.76 -10.48 13.67
N THR A 140 -12.48 -11.69 13.18
CA THR A 140 -11.18 -12.03 12.58
C THR A 140 -10.96 -11.29 11.27
N GLN A 141 -12.00 -11.09 10.45
CA GLN A 141 -11.92 -10.27 9.24
C GLN A 141 -11.54 -8.81 9.56
N LEU A 142 -12.20 -8.19 10.54
CA LEU A 142 -11.88 -6.81 10.92
C LEU A 142 -10.48 -6.68 11.52
N LEU A 143 -10.03 -7.68 12.30
CA LEU A 143 -8.67 -7.73 12.80
C LEU A 143 -7.65 -7.94 11.68
N ALA A 144 -7.93 -8.81 10.71
CA ALA A 144 -7.08 -9.05 9.54
C ALA A 144 -6.87 -7.75 8.75
N ASP A 145 -7.95 -7.00 8.47
CA ASP A 145 -7.86 -5.71 7.78
C ASP A 145 -6.98 -4.72 8.55
N ARG A 146 -7.10 -4.68 9.89
CA ARG A 146 -6.23 -3.83 10.73
C ARG A 146 -4.78 -4.28 10.72
N LEU A 147 -4.53 -5.59 10.73
CA LEU A 147 -3.18 -6.15 10.68
C LEU A 147 -2.49 -5.88 9.34
N ALA A 148 -3.23 -5.91 8.22
CA ALA A 148 -2.67 -5.61 6.90
C ALA A 148 -2.14 -4.17 6.81
N GLU A 149 -2.91 -3.22 7.34
CA GLU A 149 -2.51 -1.80 7.46
C GLU A 149 -1.35 -1.61 8.46
N ALA A 150 -1.40 -2.28 9.62
CA ALA A 150 -0.34 -2.26 10.62
C ALA A 150 0.98 -2.81 10.06
N ALA A 151 0.92 -3.88 9.26
CA ALA A 151 2.08 -4.43 8.56
C ALA A 151 2.65 -3.44 7.54
N ALA A 152 1.79 -2.70 6.83
CA ALA A 152 2.23 -1.66 5.90
C ALA A 152 2.90 -0.48 6.63
N GLU A 153 2.39 -0.07 7.78
CA GLU A 153 2.99 0.97 8.63
C GLU A 153 4.35 0.54 9.18
N ARG A 154 4.42 -0.66 9.76
CA ARG A 154 5.68 -1.24 10.28
C ARG A 154 6.72 -1.38 9.18
N LEU A 155 6.32 -1.93 8.03
CA LEU A 155 7.20 -2.06 6.87
C LEU A 155 7.72 -0.70 6.42
N HIS A 156 6.83 0.30 6.33
CA HIS A 156 7.21 1.64 5.91
C HIS A 156 8.24 2.23 6.88
N GLU A 157 8.02 2.11 8.20
CA GLU A 157 8.99 2.54 9.21
C GLU A 157 10.39 1.92 8.99
N GLN A 158 10.47 0.61 8.79
CA GLN A 158 11.75 -0.07 8.49
C GLN A 158 12.36 0.41 7.18
N VAL A 159 11.55 0.68 6.16
CA VAL A 159 12.05 1.22 4.90
C VAL A 159 12.65 2.60 5.11
N ARG A 160 11.99 3.50 5.86
CA ARG A 160 12.52 4.84 6.12
C ARG A 160 13.84 4.82 6.90
N LYS A 161 13.91 3.99 7.94
CA LYS A 161 15.02 3.95 8.90
C LYS A 161 16.19 3.09 8.44
N GLU A 162 15.90 1.92 7.87
CA GLU A 162 16.89 0.87 7.65
C GLU A 162 17.17 0.65 6.15
N TYR A 163 16.14 0.33 5.37
CA TYR A 163 16.35 -0.17 4.00
C TYR A 163 16.60 0.93 2.96
N TRP A 164 15.78 1.98 2.97
CA TRP A 164 16.02 3.19 2.19
C TRP A 164 16.92 4.14 2.99
N GLY A 165 16.68 4.24 4.30
CA GLY A 165 17.59 4.89 5.24
C GLY A 165 17.69 6.41 5.06
N TYR A 166 16.60 7.06 4.62
CA TYR A 166 16.54 8.52 4.52
C TYR A 166 16.15 9.19 5.85
N ALA A 167 15.71 8.41 6.84
CA ALA A 167 15.31 8.89 8.16
C ALA A 167 15.90 7.99 9.27
N LYS A 168 17.22 7.77 9.25
CA LYS A 168 17.91 6.83 10.18
C LYS A 168 17.76 7.20 11.65
N ASP A 169 17.72 8.50 11.93
CA ASP A 169 17.61 9.05 13.29
C ASP A 169 16.15 9.29 13.72
N GLU A 170 15.17 8.78 12.95
CA GLU A 170 13.75 8.88 13.28
C GLU A 170 13.42 8.11 14.57
N ASN A 171 12.89 8.83 15.56
CA ASN A 171 12.49 8.32 16.86
C ASN A 171 11.09 8.83 17.22
N LEU A 172 10.09 8.42 16.43
CA LEU A 172 8.68 8.77 16.63
C LEU A 172 8.02 7.78 17.59
N SER A 173 7.07 8.27 18.39
CA SER A 173 6.17 7.38 19.11
C SER A 173 5.18 6.72 18.14
N ILE A 174 4.50 5.67 18.60
CA ILE A 174 3.44 5.02 17.82
C ILE A 174 2.31 6.01 17.51
N GLU A 175 1.94 6.86 18.45
CA GLU A 175 0.91 7.88 18.24
C GLU A 175 1.31 8.86 17.14
N ASP A 176 2.56 9.32 17.16
CA ASP A 176 3.11 10.22 16.14
C ASP A 176 3.20 9.54 14.76
N MET A 177 3.51 8.24 14.73
CA MET A 177 3.49 7.41 13.51
C MET A 177 2.08 7.31 12.93
N LEU A 178 1.07 7.02 13.76
CA LEU A 178 -0.32 6.85 13.33
C LEU A 178 -0.98 8.15 12.83
N VAL A 179 -0.42 9.31 13.17
CA VAL A 179 -0.81 10.62 12.61
C VAL A 179 0.18 11.14 11.56
N GLU A 180 1.01 10.25 11.00
CA GLU A 180 1.86 10.50 9.83
C GLU A 180 2.90 11.62 10.03
N LYS A 181 3.46 11.79 11.23
CA LYS A 181 4.52 12.80 11.50
C LYS A 181 5.89 12.46 10.92
N PHE A 182 6.01 11.39 10.15
CA PHE A 182 7.23 11.01 9.46
C PHE A 182 7.39 11.71 8.10
N GLN A 183 8.60 11.72 7.57
CA GLN A 183 8.86 12.19 6.21
C GLN A 183 8.38 11.17 5.17
N GLY A 184 7.74 11.65 4.10
CA GLY A 184 7.31 10.81 2.96
C GLY A 184 5.91 10.22 3.14
N ILE A 185 5.45 9.50 2.12
CA ILE A 185 4.11 8.89 2.08
C ILE A 185 4.17 7.49 1.48
N ARG A 186 3.12 6.69 1.76
CA ARG A 186 2.92 5.35 1.18
C ARG A 186 1.55 5.21 0.49
N PRO A 187 1.29 5.88 -0.65
CA PRO A 187 -0.01 5.80 -1.32
C PRO A 187 -0.32 4.35 -1.71
N ALA A 188 -1.46 3.86 -1.22
CA ALA A 188 -1.94 2.50 -1.48
C ALA A 188 -2.94 2.48 -2.64
N VAL A 189 -2.95 1.38 -3.38
CA VAL A 189 -3.88 1.17 -4.51
C VAL A 189 -5.32 1.15 -4.00
N GLY A 190 -6.22 1.82 -4.72
CA GLY A 190 -7.64 1.98 -4.37
C GLY A 190 -7.94 3.18 -3.45
N TYR A 191 -6.92 3.81 -2.88
CA TYR A 191 -7.09 5.01 -2.05
C TYR A 191 -7.24 6.28 -2.91
N PRO A 192 -7.74 7.40 -2.35
CA PRO A 192 -8.04 8.61 -3.12
C PRO A 192 -6.88 9.17 -3.97
N SER A 193 -5.63 8.99 -3.54
CA SER A 193 -4.43 9.42 -4.29
C SER A 193 -4.02 8.45 -5.40
N LEU A 194 -4.46 7.20 -5.35
CA LEU A 194 -4.11 6.12 -6.27
C LEU A 194 -5.34 5.21 -6.53
N PRO A 195 -6.43 5.75 -7.10
CA PRO A 195 -7.75 5.10 -7.07
C PRO A 195 -7.89 3.90 -8.02
N ASP A 196 -6.99 3.73 -8.98
CA ASP A 196 -7.08 2.63 -9.94
C ASP A 196 -6.65 1.29 -9.33
N THR A 197 -7.63 0.50 -8.88
CA THR A 197 -7.40 -0.85 -8.33
C THR A 197 -6.67 -1.78 -9.29
N SER A 198 -6.82 -1.60 -10.62
CA SER A 198 -6.15 -2.45 -11.60
C SER A 198 -4.62 -2.30 -11.61
N LEU A 199 -4.07 -1.27 -10.95
CA LEU A 199 -2.62 -1.14 -10.74
C LEU A 199 -2.01 -2.35 -10.03
N ASN A 200 -2.81 -3.11 -9.28
CA ASN A 200 -2.33 -4.34 -8.65
C ASN A 200 -1.76 -5.34 -9.65
N PHE A 201 -2.27 -5.42 -10.89
CA PHE A 201 -1.70 -6.30 -11.91
C PHE A 201 -0.25 -5.91 -12.26
N LEU A 202 0.01 -4.61 -12.39
CA LEU A 202 1.35 -4.10 -12.66
C LEU A 202 2.28 -4.33 -11.45
N LEU A 203 1.78 -4.08 -10.23
CA LEU A 203 2.56 -4.31 -9.02
C LEU A 203 2.87 -5.81 -8.82
N ASP A 204 1.94 -6.71 -9.15
CA ASP A 204 2.16 -8.17 -9.07
C ASP A 204 3.17 -8.66 -10.10
N GLU A 205 3.17 -8.13 -11.33
CA GLU A 205 4.21 -8.42 -12.31
C GLU A 205 5.61 -8.02 -11.82
N ILE A 206 5.71 -6.88 -11.13
CA ILE A 206 7.00 -6.35 -10.65
C ILE A 206 7.48 -7.06 -9.38
N LEU A 207 6.58 -7.27 -8.42
CA LEU A 207 6.89 -7.78 -7.08
C LEU A 207 6.66 -9.28 -6.92
N ASP A 208 6.07 -9.96 -7.89
CA ASP A 208 5.65 -11.37 -7.81
C ASP A 208 4.89 -11.65 -6.50
N MET A 209 3.77 -10.95 -6.24
CA MET A 209 3.11 -10.97 -4.92
C MET A 209 2.64 -12.36 -4.51
N LYS A 210 2.50 -13.29 -5.46
CA LYS A 210 2.26 -14.71 -5.17
C LYS A 210 3.27 -15.33 -4.21
N GLN A 211 4.48 -14.80 -4.16
CA GLN A 211 5.56 -15.25 -3.28
C GLN A 211 5.30 -15.01 -1.79
N ILE A 212 4.35 -14.13 -1.47
CA ILE A 212 3.85 -13.89 -0.11
C ILE A 212 2.39 -14.33 0.06
N GLY A 213 1.84 -15.10 -0.89
CA GLY A 213 0.49 -15.66 -0.78
C GLY A 213 -0.62 -14.85 -1.43
N ILE A 214 -0.36 -13.64 -1.93
CA ILE A 214 -1.37 -12.82 -2.61
C ILE A 214 -1.71 -13.42 -3.99
N ARG A 215 -2.98 -13.40 -4.36
CA ARG A 215 -3.48 -13.66 -5.72
C ARG A 215 -4.42 -12.54 -6.13
N LEU A 216 -4.48 -12.23 -7.42
CA LEU A 216 -5.41 -11.23 -7.95
C LEU A 216 -6.65 -11.89 -8.54
N THR A 217 -7.81 -11.30 -8.29
CA THR A 217 -9.03 -11.60 -9.04
C THR A 217 -8.94 -11.00 -10.45
N GLU A 218 -9.90 -11.33 -11.32
CA GLU A 218 -10.02 -10.73 -12.66
C GLU A 218 -10.16 -9.19 -12.63
N SER A 219 -10.61 -8.64 -11.50
CA SER A 219 -10.78 -7.21 -11.30
C SER A 219 -9.54 -6.53 -10.70
N GLY A 220 -8.50 -7.28 -10.33
CA GLY A 220 -7.31 -6.75 -9.65
C GLY A 220 -7.48 -6.60 -8.13
N ALA A 221 -8.57 -7.11 -7.55
CA ALA A 221 -8.70 -7.20 -6.10
C ALA A 221 -7.75 -8.28 -5.58
N MET A 222 -7.15 -8.04 -4.40
CA MET A 222 -6.23 -8.97 -3.78
C MET A 222 -6.97 -10.03 -2.97
N LYS A 223 -6.43 -11.25 -2.97
CA LYS A 223 -6.81 -12.36 -2.09
C LYS A 223 -5.54 -12.88 -1.40
N PRO A 224 -5.44 -12.89 -0.06
CA PRO A 224 -6.43 -12.46 0.94
C PRO A 224 -6.94 -11.03 0.78
N HIS A 225 -8.18 -10.76 1.21
CA HIS A 225 -8.77 -9.42 1.16
C HIS A 225 -7.99 -8.42 2.03
N ALA A 226 -7.58 -8.87 3.21
CA ALA A 226 -6.68 -8.19 4.14
C ALA A 226 -5.25 -8.15 3.58
N SER A 227 -5.09 -7.36 2.51
CA SER A 227 -3.84 -7.08 1.83
C SER A 227 -3.77 -5.60 1.49
N VAL A 228 -2.56 -5.03 1.54
CA VAL A 228 -2.30 -3.63 1.13
C VAL A 228 -1.16 -3.63 0.15
N SER A 229 -1.27 -2.89 -0.95
CA SER A 229 -0.22 -2.72 -1.94
C SER A 229 -0.11 -1.25 -2.32
N GLY A 230 1.08 -0.83 -2.74
CA GLY A 230 1.27 0.56 -3.13
C GLY A 230 2.71 0.96 -3.37
N MET A 231 2.93 2.27 -3.28
CA MET A 231 4.23 2.89 -3.45
C MET A 231 4.72 3.51 -2.14
N MET A 232 6.02 3.77 -2.03
CA MET A 232 6.64 4.56 -0.97
C MET A 232 7.44 5.69 -1.62
N ILE A 233 7.17 6.92 -1.20
CA ILE A 233 7.75 8.15 -1.77
C ILE A 233 8.40 8.92 -0.63
N SER A 234 9.69 9.19 -0.74
CA SER A 234 10.49 9.80 0.34
C SER A 234 10.56 11.33 0.32
N ASN A 235 10.00 11.97 -0.71
CA ASN A 235 10.08 13.42 -0.86
C ASN A 235 9.44 14.12 0.35
N PRO A 236 10.14 15.07 1.01
CA PRO A 236 9.65 15.71 2.23
C PRO A 236 8.42 16.60 2.01
N LYS A 237 8.10 16.93 0.76
CA LYS A 237 6.89 17.69 0.38
C LYS A 237 5.77 16.79 -0.11
N ALA A 238 5.96 15.47 -0.14
CA ALA A 238 4.90 14.54 -0.53
C ALA A 238 3.80 14.55 0.55
N ARG A 239 2.55 14.53 0.10
CA ARG A 239 1.36 14.51 0.97
C ARG A 239 0.25 13.75 0.27
N TYR A 240 -0.66 13.19 1.06
CA TYR A 240 -1.87 12.58 0.52
C TYR A 240 -2.80 13.64 -0.07
N PHE A 241 -3.49 13.28 -1.14
CA PHE A 241 -4.51 14.10 -1.79
C PHE A 241 -5.53 13.18 -2.48
N ALA A 242 -6.69 13.72 -2.81
CA ALA A 242 -7.70 13.01 -3.58
C ALA A 242 -7.64 13.44 -5.04
N ILE A 243 -7.54 12.49 -5.97
CA ILE A 243 -7.63 12.76 -7.42
C ILE A 243 -8.96 13.42 -7.78
N GLY A 244 -10.05 12.93 -7.16
CA GLY A 244 -11.40 13.44 -7.41
C GLY A 244 -11.91 12.97 -8.77
N LYS A 245 -12.81 13.77 -9.36
CA LYS A 245 -13.36 13.50 -10.69
C LYS A 245 -12.36 13.91 -11.77
N ILE A 246 -12.16 13.02 -12.75
CA ILE A 246 -11.31 13.28 -13.92
C ILE A 246 -12.17 13.49 -15.17
N GLY A 247 -11.65 14.19 -16.16
CA GLY A 247 -12.24 14.40 -17.46
C GLY A 247 -12.03 13.22 -18.39
N GLU A 248 -12.86 13.17 -19.44
CA GLU A 248 -12.77 12.15 -20.47
C GLU A 248 -11.41 12.16 -21.19
N ASP A 249 -10.82 13.35 -21.37
CA ASP A 249 -9.50 13.53 -21.95
C ASP A 249 -8.40 12.82 -21.15
N GLN A 250 -8.39 13.01 -19.83
CA GLN A 250 -7.43 12.34 -18.96
C GLN A 250 -7.68 10.84 -18.86
N LEU A 251 -8.94 10.39 -18.85
CA LEU A 251 -9.26 8.96 -18.90
C LEU A 251 -8.66 8.31 -20.16
N GLN A 252 -8.88 8.91 -21.34
CA GLN A 252 -8.39 8.38 -22.61
C GLN A 252 -6.86 8.39 -22.69
N ASP A 253 -6.23 9.43 -22.16
CA ASP A 253 -4.77 9.50 -22.06
C ASP A 253 -4.20 8.43 -21.10
N TYR A 254 -4.79 8.30 -19.91
CA TYR A 254 -4.41 7.32 -18.91
C TYR A 254 -4.58 5.89 -19.43
N ALA A 255 -5.71 5.60 -20.10
CA ALA A 255 -5.98 4.33 -20.77
C ALA A 255 -4.90 3.96 -21.78
N ARG A 256 -4.47 4.93 -22.61
CA ARG A 256 -3.39 4.75 -23.58
C ARG A 256 -2.07 4.42 -22.89
N ARG A 257 -1.70 5.19 -21.84
CA ARG A 257 -0.46 4.97 -21.07
C ARG A 257 -0.44 3.64 -20.32
N ARG A 258 -1.60 3.20 -19.82
CA ARG A 258 -1.77 1.89 -19.17
C ARG A 258 -1.88 0.73 -20.14
N ALA A 259 -2.10 0.99 -21.43
CA ALA A 259 -2.45 -0.02 -22.42
C ALA A 259 -3.70 -0.85 -22.01
N VAL A 260 -4.67 -0.19 -21.38
CA VAL A 260 -5.94 -0.79 -20.93
C VAL A 260 -7.10 0.01 -21.54
N PRO A 261 -8.17 -0.65 -22.06
CA PRO A 261 -9.33 0.08 -22.58
C PRO A 261 -9.97 1.00 -21.53
N ALA A 262 -10.35 2.21 -21.95
CA ALA A 262 -10.95 3.22 -21.06
C ALA A 262 -12.21 2.69 -20.35
N GLU A 263 -13.01 1.87 -21.03
CA GLU A 263 -14.24 1.25 -20.50
C GLU A 263 -13.96 0.34 -19.31
N VAL A 264 -12.80 -0.32 -19.28
CA VAL A 264 -12.38 -1.15 -18.14
C VAL A 264 -12.01 -0.26 -16.96
N LEU A 265 -11.29 0.83 -17.21
CA LEU A 265 -10.80 1.76 -16.19
C LEU A 265 -11.92 2.58 -15.55
N ARG A 266 -13.02 2.86 -16.27
CA ARG A 266 -14.24 3.51 -15.72
C ARG A 266 -14.85 2.76 -14.53
N LYS A 267 -14.55 1.47 -14.37
CA LYS A 267 -15.01 0.70 -13.20
C LYS A 267 -14.39 1.19 -11.88
N TRP A 268 -13.21 1.81 -11.97
CA TRP A 268 -12.42 2.25 -10.82
C TRP A 268 -12.29 3.77 -10.75
N LEU A 269 -12.30 4.43 -11.90
CA LEU A 269 -12.07 5.86 -12.02
C LEU A 269 -13.38 6.63 -12.06
N ASN A 270 -13.47 7.66 -11.23
CA ASN A 270 -14.60 8.57 -11.21
C ASN A 270 -14.47 9.59 -12.34
N VAL A 271 -15.23 9.38 -13.43
CA VAL A 271 -15.19 10.16 -14.69
C VAL A 271 -16.54 10.80 -14.95
#